data_AF-A0A7Y4XZ46-F1
#
_entry.id   AF-A0A7Y4XZ46-F1
#
_cell.length_a   1.000
_cell.length_b   1.000
_cell.length_c   1.000
_cell.angle_alpha   90.00
_cell.angle_beta   90.00
_cell.angle_gamma   90.00
#
_symmetry.space_group_name_H-M   'P 1'
#
loop_
_entity.id
_entity.type
_entity.pdbx_description
1 polymer ?
#
loop_
_entity_poly.entity_id
_entity_poly.type
_entity_poly.pdbx_seq_one_letter_code
_entity_poly.pdbx_strand_id
1 'polypeptide(L)'
;MFAIRKRLAVGISITSAMALMVSAVAAGDYRQVNFPVENCINLGSGLESPEEGQWGYNIKQEHFGIIRAKGFDTVRIPVKWTKWVPEGVWQPTYNPSPLSHFNRSLSQAPYTINPAFLSRVDEVISWAMQAGLKVVVNVHHFDELEIEPANPATYNNQEKRLIAIWKQLGEHYRNMPSGLMFEIINEPKGQFQGEYLNRTQLAALAEIRKTNPTRTVILTGDQTGGVPGIDNLRLPPNDLNVVASVHSYTP
;
A
#
# COMPACT_ATOMS: atom_id res chain seq x y z
N MET A 1 38.15 -60.71 58.13
CA MET A 1 37.27 -59.62 58.62
C MET A 1 37.73 -58.30 58.01
N PHE A 2 36.86 -57.29 57.93
CA PHE A 2 37.00 -56.05 57.14
C PHE A 2 38.39 -55.40 56.97
N ALA A 3 38.65 -54.89 55.76
CA ALA A 3 39.55 -53.77 55.49
C ALA A 3 38.97 -52.87 54.37
N ILE A 4 39.12 -51.55 54.51
CA ILE A 4 38.49 -50.51 53.66
C ILE A 4 39.55 -49.85 52.77
N ARG A 5 39.24 -49.52 51.51
CA ARG A 5 39.88 -48.39 50.78
C ARG A 5 38.87 -47.55 49.97
N LYS A 6 39.32 -46.35 49.57
CA LYS A 6 38.49 -45.21 49.11
C LYS A 6 38.82 -44.80 47.67
N ARG A 7 37.80 -44.29 46.97
CA ARG A 7 37.77 -43.15 46.01
C ARG A 7 38.85 -42.98 44.93
N LEU A 8 38.34 -42.57 43.76
CA LEU A 8 38.70 -41.38 42.94
C LEU A 8 39.13 -41.66 41.49
N ALA A 9 38.76 -40.69 40.65
CA ALA A 9 38.79 -40.63 39.18
C ALA A 9 40.14 -40.90 38.51
N VAL A 10 40.09 -41.29 37.22
CA VAL A 10 40.36 -40.43 36.05
C VAL A 10 39.86 -41.13 34.77
N GLY A 11 39.39 -40.37 33.78
CA GLY A 11 39.10 -40.84 32.42
C GLY A 11 39.46 -39.75 31.41
N ILE A 12 40.15 -40.10 30.32
CA ILE A 12 40.82 -39.15 29.41
C ILE A 12 40.42 -39.39 27.95
N SER A 13 39.83 -38.37 27.32
CA SER A 13 39.69 -38.17 25.85
C SER A 13 39.01 -39.32 25.07
N ILE A 14 38.73 -39.29 23.77
CA ILE A 14 38.97 -38.39 22.60
C ILE A 14 37.59 -38.33 21.86
N THR A 15 37.12 -37.32 21.08
CA THR A 15 37.73 -36.43 20.06
C THR A 15 36.87 -35.16 19.85
N SER A 16 37.45 -34.13 19.19
CA SER A 16 36.80 -33.13 18.32
C SER A 16 35.32 -32.73 18.56
N ALA A 17 35.09 -31.80 19.48
CA ALA A 17 33.90 -30.95 19.40
C ALA A 17 34.06 -29.96 18.24
N MET A 18 33.30 -30.14 17.16
CA MET A 18 33.27 -29.22 16.02
C MET A 18 32.76 -27.85 16.49
N ALA A 19 33.59 -26.82 16.33
CA ALA A 19 33.31 -25.49 16.90
C ALA A 19 32.01 -24.90 16.35
N LEU A 20 31.25 -24.22 17.21
CA LEU A 20 30.09 -23.43 16.80
C LEU A 20 30.53 -22.24 15.95
N MET A 21 30.67 -22.46 14.64
CA MET A 21 30.41 -21.40 13.68
C MET A 21 28.91 -21.15 13.65
N VAL A 22 28.44 -20.35 14.62
CA VAL A 22 27.22 -19.58 14.42
C VAL A 22 27.55 -18.61 13.31
N SER A 23 27.19 -18.98 12.07
CA SER A 23 27.27 -18.09 10.93
C SER A 23 26.44 -16.86 11.25
N ALA A 24 27.12 -15.74 11.52
CA ALA A 24 26.51 -14.44 11.53
C ALA A 24 26.11 -14.09 10.08
N VAL A 25 25.01 -14.70 9.62
CA VAL A 25 24.13 -14.04 8.66
C VAL A 25 23.89 -12.66 9.27
N ALA A 26 24.37 -11.63 8.59
CA ALA A 26 24.19 -10.27 9.07
C ALA A 26 22.69 -10.07 9.27
N ALA A 27 22.27 -9.83 10.51
CA ALA A 27 20.92 -9.35 10.76
C ALA A 27 20.81 -8.03 9.99
N GLY A 28 20.08 -8.05 8.87
CA GLY A 28 19.77 -6.85 8.13
C GLY A 28 19.15 -5.83 9.09
N ASP A 29 19.32 -4.56 8.78
CA ASP A 29 18.87 -3.45 9.63
C ASP A 29 17.32 -3.35 9.59
N TYR A 30 16.65 -4.36 10.18
CA TYR A 30 15.21 -4.46 10.41
C TYR A 30 14.82 -3.46 11.49
N ARG A 31 14.99 -2.17 11.15
CA ARG A 31 14.63 -1.04 12.00
C ARG A 31 13.16 -1.17 12.35
N GLN A 32 12.86 -1.15 13.64
CA GLN A 32 11.49 -1.25 14.15
C GLN A 32 10.70 -0.02 13.69
N VAL A 33 9.96 -0.15 12.60
CA VAL A 33 9.04 0.89 12.12
C VAL A 33 7.82 0.91 13.02
N ASN A 34 7.50 2.08 13.57
CA ASN A 34 6.28 2.29 14.35
C ASN A 34 5.06 2.37 13.41
N PHE A 35 4.66 1.23 12.84
CA PHE A 35 3.44 1.14 12.05
C PHE A 35 2.22 1.15 13.00
N PRO A 36 1.32 2.14 12.93
CA PRO A 36 0.34 2.38 13.98
C PRO A 36 -0.94 1.54 13.82
N VAL A 37 -0.91 0.40 13.13
CA VAL A 37 -2.08 -0.41 12.75
C VAL A 37 -2.05 -1.76 13.47
N GLU A 38 -3.13 -2.09 14.18
CA GLU A 38 -3.26 -3.37 14.90
C GLU A 38 -4.26 -4.32 14.20
N ASN A 39 -5.46 -3.83 13.87
CA ASN A 39 -6.57 -4.61 13.34
C ASN A 39 -7.26 -3.83 12.21
N CYS A 40 -6.87 -4.13 10.96
CA CYS A 40 -7.38 -3.46 9.77
C CYS A 40 -8.44 -4.30 9.03
N ILE A 41 -9.46 -3.63 8.47
CA ILE A 41 -10.41 -4.22 7.51
C ILE A 41 -10.44 -3.43 6.21
N ASN A 42 -10.58 -4.11 5.07
CA ASN A 42 -10.75 -3.48 3.76
C ASN A 42 -12.22 -3.15 3.50
N LEU A 43 -12.51 -1.91 3.11
CA LEU A 43 -13.77 -1.52 2.46
C LEU A 43 -13.71 -1.78 0.94
N GLY A 44 -13.42 -3.04 0.58
CA GLY A 44 -13.41 -3.47 -0.81
C GLY A 44 -14.81 -3.44 -1.43
N SER A 45 -14.89 -3.34 -2.75
CA SER A 45 -16.11 -3.16 -3.56
C SER A 45 -16.91 -1.89 -3.27
N GLY A 46 -16.25 -0.86 -2.74
CA GLY A 46 -16.77 0.49 -2.53
C GLY A 46 -16.24 1.47 -3.58
N LEU A 47 -15.25 2.29 -3.22
CA LEU A 47 -14.77 3.42 -4.03
C LEU A 47 -13.77 3.04 -5.14
N GLU A 48 -13.41 1.77 -5.30
CA GLU A 48 -12.70 1.22 -6.48
C GLU A 48 -13.63 0.76 -7.61
N SER A 49 -14.87 0.37 -7.27
CA SER A 49 -15.91 -0.02 -8.25
C SER A 49 -16.27 1.13 -9.22
N PRO A 50 -16.91 0.89 -10.38
CA PRO A 50 -17.10 1.94 -11.40
C PRO A 50 -18.03 3.07 -10.98
N GLU A 51 -19.18 2.71 -10.41
CA GLU A 51 -20.03 3.59 -9.61
C GLU A 51 -20.22 2.96 -8.24
N GLU A 52 -20.12 3.76 -7.16
CA GLU A 52 -20.31 3.25 -5.80
C GLU A 52 -21.71 2.61 -5.68
N GLY A 53 -21.80 1.41 -5.09
CA GLY A 53 -23.01 0.59 -5.12
C GLY A 53 -23.01 -0.50 -6.20
N GLN A 54 -22.30 -0.33 -7.33
CA GLN A 54 -22.38 -1.26 -8.47
C GLN A 54 -21.87 -2.67 -8.13
N TRP A 55 -20.90 -2.81 -7.22
CA TRP A 55 -20.37 -4.10 -6.76
C TRP A 55 -21.04 -4.60 -5.46
N GLY A 56 -22.24 -4.08 -5.13
CA GLY A 56 -23.17 -4.70 -4.18
C GLY A 56 -23.52 -3.90 -2.94
N TYR A 57 -22.77 -2.84 -2.60
CA TYR A 57 -23.11 -1.94 -1.49
C TYR A 57 -22.54 -0.53 -1.67
N ASN A 58 -23.14 0.43 -0.96
CA ASN A 58 -22.61 1.79 -0.79
C ASN A 58 -22.02 1.91 0.62
N ILE A 59 -20.90 2.62 0.78
CA ILE A 59 -20.33 2.90 2.10
C ILE A 59 -21.20 3.93 2.82
N LYS A 60 -21.55 3.64 4.07
CA LYS A 60 -22.37 4.52 4.93
C LYS A 60 -21.63 4.84 6.22
N GLN A 61 -21.97 5.97 6.86
CA GLN A 61 -21.45 6.35 8.17
C GLN A 61 -21.67 5.26 9.24
N GLU A 62 -22.82 4.57 9.21
CA GLU A 62 -23.17 3.50 10.16
C GLU A 62 -22.19 2.31 10.15
N HIS A 63 -21.51 2.05 9.02
CA HIS A 63 -20.56 0.94 8.89
C HIS A 63 -19.34 1.12 9.81
N PHE A 64 -18.86 2.36 9.98
CA PHE A 64 -17.66 2.64 10.76
C PHE A 64 -17.85 2.43 12.26
N GLY A 65 -19.04 2.76 12.78
CA GLY A 65 -19.41 2.44 14.17
C GLY A 65 -19.45 0.93 14.41
N ILE A 66 -19.99 0.15 13.45
CA ILE A 66 -20.02 -1.32 13.50
C ILE A 66 -18.59 -1.89 13.45
N ILE A 67 -17.75 -1.41 12.53
CA ILE A 67 -16.34 -1.84 12.38
C ILE A 67 -15.56 -1.58 13.68
N ARG A 68 -15.67 -0.37 14.26
CA ARG A 68 -15.01 -0.03 15.52
C ARG A 68 -15.49 -0.91 16.67
N ALA A 69 -16.80 -1.18 16.76
CA ALA A 69 -17.40 -2.06 17.76
C ALA A 69 -17.04 -3.55 17.60
N LYS A 70 -16.53 -3.96 16.43
CA LYS A 70 -15.99 -5.31 16.19
C LYS A 70 -14.50 -5.46 16.53
N GLY A 71 -13.85 -4.41 17.05
CA GLY A 71 -12.47 -4.45 17.53
C GLY A 71 -11.42 -4.01 16.51
N PHE A 72 -11.82 -3.67 15.29
CA PHE A 72 -10.91 -3.04 14.32
C PHE A 72 -10.51 -1.63 14.81
N ASP A 73 -9.26 -1.27 14.53
CA ASP A 73 -8.69 0.05 14.82
C ASP A 73 -8.46 0.87 13.54
N THR A 74 -8.48 0.21 12.37
CA THR A 74 -8.10 0.78 11.08
C THR A 74 -9.06 0.30 9.98
N VAL A 75 -9.33 1.17 9.01
CA VAL A 75 -9.93 0.79 7.72
C VAL A 75 -8.95 1.07 6.58
N ARG A 76 -8.85 0.14 5.63
CA ARG A 76 -8.27 0.40 4.31
C ARG A 76 -9.40 0.73 3.35
N ILE A 77 -9.25 1.83 2.62
CA ILE A 77 -10.23 2.35 1.66
C ILE A 77 -9.60 2.25 0.27
N PRO A 78 -9.87 1.16 -0.46
CA PRO A 78 -9.70 1.07 -1.91
C PRO A 78 -10.34 2.26 -2.64
N VAL A 79 -9.56 3.00 -3.43
CA VAL A 79 -10.09 4.05 -4.31
C VAL A 79 -9.48 3.95 -5.70
N LYS A 80 -10.32 3.85 -6.74
CA LYS A 80 -9.86 4.01 -8.14
C LYS A 80 -10.00 5.47 -8.55
N TRP A 81 -8.88 6.11 -8.88
CA TRP A 81 -8.82 7.53 -9.27
C TRP A 81 -8.77 7.77 -10.77
N THR A 82 -8.54 6.73 -11.58
CA THR A 82 -8.57 6.84 -13.05
C THR A 82 -9.99 6.64 -13.61
N LYS A 83 -10.14 6.66 -14.94
CA LYS A 83 -11.43 6.44 -15.59
C LYS A 83 -11.67 4.93 -15.70
N TRP A 84 -12.85 4.45 -15.35
CA TRP A 84 -13.24 3.09 -15.70
C TRP A 84 -13.47 2.98 -17.22
N VAL A 85 -12.74 2.05 -17.84
CA VAL A 85 -12.95 1.61 -19.22
C VAL A 85 -13.44 0.16 -19.14
N PRO A 86 -14.60 -0.20 -19.71
CA PRO A 86 -15.04 -1.59 -19.74
C PRO A 86 -14.07 -2.46 -20.53
N GLU A 87 -13.86 -3.70 -20.08
CA GLU A 87 -12.99 -4.66 -20.76
C GLU A 87 -13.44 -4.88 -22.22
N GLY A 88 -12.49 -4.87 -23.15
CA GLY A 88 -12.74 -4.96 -24.60
C GLY A 88 -13.26 -3.68 -25.28
N VAL A 89 -13.48 -2.57 -24.57
CA VAL A 89 -14.12 -1.37 -25.12
C VAL A 89 -13.12 -0.23 -25.38
N TRP A 90 -12.52 -0.20 -26.58
CA TRP A 90 -11.73 0.95 -27.05
C TRP A 90 -12.65 2.09 -27.51
N GLN A 91 -12.63 3.23 -26.79
CA GLN A 91 -13.53 4.37 -27.01
C GLN A 91 -12.73 5.70 -27.13
N PRO A 92 -12.38 6.15 -28.34
CA PRO A 92 -11.64 7.40 -28.54
C PRO A 92 -12.46 8.68 -28.28
N THR A 93 -13.78 8.58 -28.36
CA THR A 93 -14.70 9.74 -28.44
C THR A 93 -15.76 9.78 -27.33
N TYR A 94 -15.79 8.82 -26.40
CA TYR A 94 -16.71 8.88 -25.26
C TYR A 94 -16.26 9.92 -24.22
N ASN A 95 -16.69 11.15 -24.47
CA ASN A 95 -16.66 12.30 -23.57
C ASN A 95 -18.03 12.45 -22.89
N PRO A 96 -18.32 11.71 -21.80
CA PRO A 96 -19.49 11.98 -20.98
C PRO A 96 -19.36 13.34 -20.29
N SER A 97 -20.47 13.87 -19.78
CA SER A 97 -20.52 15.17 -19.08
C SER A 97 -19.36 15.36 -18.08
N PRO A 98 -18.83 16.59 -17.88
CA PRO A 98 -17.88 16.88 -16.81
C PRO A 98 -18.43 16.59 -15.40
N LEU A 99 -19.73 16.33 -15.26
CA LEU A 99 -20.40 15.88 -14.02
C LEU A 99 -20.63 14.35 -13.98
N SER A 100 -20.08 13.56 -14.90
CA SER A 100 -20.25 12.10 -14.91
C SER A 100 -19.29 11.40 -13.95
N HIS A 101 -19.82 10.44 -13.18
CA HIS A 101 -19.11 9.75 -12.09
C HIS A 101 -17.96 8.84 -12.58
N PHE A 102 -17.93 8.54 -13.88
CA PHE A 102 -16.86 7.78 -14.54
C PHE A 102 -15.51 8.51 -14.67
N ASN A 103 -15.48 9.84 -14.61
CA ASN A 103 -14.25 10.62 -14.84
C ASN A 103 -13.71 11.21 -13.52
N ARG A 104 -12.85 10.43 -12.85
CA ARG A 104 -12.36 10.70 -11.48
C ARG A 104 -11.04 11.48 -11.43
N SER A 105 -10.27 11.46 -12.51
CA SER A 105 -9.14 12.36 -12.76
C SER A 105 -8.93 12.53 -14.26
N LEU A 106 -8.55 13.74 -14.70
CA LEU A 106 -8.23 14.00 -16.10
C LEU A 106 -7.12 13.06 -16.61
N SER A 107 -7.23 12.63 -17.87
CA SER A 107 -6.23 11.79 -18.55
C SER A 107 -5.07 12.57 -19.18
N GLN A 108 -5.06 13.90 -19.02
CA GLN A 108 -4.04 14.83 -19.51
C GLN A 108 -3.58 15.73 -18.37
N ALA A 109 -2.34 16.21 -18.44
CA ALA A 109 -1.77 17.14 -17.46
C ALA A 109 -2.66 18.40 -17.31
N PRO A 110 -2.89 18.91 -16.09
CA PRO A 110 -2.24 18.55 -14.82
C PRO A 110 -2.85 17.33 -14.09
N TYR A 111 -3.69 16.52 -14.76
CA TYR A 111 -4.33 15.32 -14.21
C TYR A 111 -5.27 15.62 -13.02
N THR A 112 -5.99 16.74 -13.10
CA THR A 112 -6.88 17.24 -12.03
C THR A 112 -7.86 16.16 -11.57
N ILE A 113 -7.89 15.89 -10.27
CA ILE A 113 -8.88 15.01 -9.63
C ILE A 113 -10.25 15.70 -9.67
N ASN A 114 -11.31 14.92 -9.90
CA ASN A 114 -12.68 15.43 -9.91
C ASN A 114 -13.08 15.87 -8.49
N PRO A 115 -13.41 17.16 -8.25
CA PRO A 115 -13.64 17.68 -6.90
C PRO A 115 -14.89 17.09 -6.24
N ALA A 116 -15.91 16.67 -7.01
CA ALA A 116 -17.08 16.01 -6.46
C ALA A 116 -16.75 14.59 -5.98
N PHE A 117 -15.88 13.87 -6.71
CA PHE A 117 -15.39 12.56 -6.28
C PHE A 117 -14.46 12.68 -5.06
N LEU A 118 -13.54 13.66 -5.06
CA LEU A 118 -12.67 13.91 -3.91
C LEU A 118 -13.48 14.24 -2.63
N SER A 119 -14.53 15.08 -2.75
CA SER A 119 -15.45 15.38 -1.64
C SER A 119 -16.16 14.14 -1.09
N ARG A 120 -16.47 13.14 -1.95
CA ARG A 120 -17.02 11.85 -1.51
C ARG A 120 -15.97 11.00 -0.77
N VAL A 121 -14.71 11.01 -1.21
CA VAL A 121 -13.62 10.35 -0.48
C VAL A 121 -13.38 11.04 0.86
N ASP A 122 -13.41 12.37 0.92
CA ASP A 122 -13.29 13.17 2.15
C ASP A 122 -14.38 12.81 3.17
N GLU A 123 -15.63 12.69 2.74
CA GLU A 123 -16.77 12.28 3.57
C GLU A 123 -16.54 10.90 4.18
N VAL A 124 -16.13 9.91 3.37
CA VAL A 124 -15.89 8.53 3.82
C VAL A 124 -14.68 8.44 4.78
N ILE A 125 -13.59 9.16 4.52
CA ILE A 125 -12.45 9.28 5.45
C ILE A 125 -12.88 9.95 6.76
N SER A 126 -13.68 11.01 6.69
CA SER A 126 -14.18 11.75 7.85
C SER A 126 -15.09 10.88 8.73
N TRP A 127 -15.98 10.08 8.14
CA TRP A 127 -16.80 9.11 8.87
C TRP A 127 -15.97 8.06 9.62
N ALA A 128 -14.90 7.54 9.01
CA ALA A 128 -13.97 6.62 9.66
C ALA A 128 -13.28 7.27 10.87
N MET A 129 -12.74 8.47 10.68
CA MET A 129 -12.04 9.21 11.74
C MET A 129 -12.97 9.63 12.88
N GLN A 130 -14.21 10.02 12.59
CA GLN A 130 -15.24 10.31 13.59
C GLN A 130 -15.61 9.08 14.43
N ALA A 131 -15.57 7.88 13.85
CA ALA A 131 -15.72 6.62 14.57
C ALA A 131 -14.46 6.20 15.35
N GLY A 132 -13.40 7.02 15.38
CA GLY A 132 -12.14 6.71 16.06
C GLY A 132 -11.31 5.63 15.38
N LEU A 133 -11.46 5.47 14.05
CA LEU A 133 -10.66 4.57 13.22
C LEU A 133 -9.53 5.32 12.53
N LYS A 134 -8.39 4.64 12.39
CA LYS A 134 -7.28 5.01 11.50
C LYS A 134 -7.67 4.65 10.06
N VAL A 135 -7.04 5.27 9.07
CA VAL A 135 -7.41 5.14 7.65
C VAL A 135 -6.17 4.93 6.79
N VAL A 136 -6.16 3.89 5.96
CA VAL A 136 -5.27 3.77 4.80
C VAL A 136 -6.09 4.12 3.55
N VAL A 137 -5.68 5.14 2.79
CA VAL A 137 -6.25 5.46 1.47
C VAL A 137 -5.20 5.22 0.39
N ASN A 138 -5.61 4.73 -0.78
CA ASN A 138 -4.69 4.29 -1.83
C ASN A 138 -5.11 4.70 -3.25
N VAL A 139 -4.31 4.27 -4.23
CA VAL A 139 -4.77 4.08 -5.61
C VAL A 139 -4.94 2.58 -5.83
N HIS A 140 -6.15 2.10 -6.10
CA HIS A 140 -6.47 0.67 -5.98
C HIS A 140 -6.40 -0.13 -7.29
N HIS A 141 -6.86 0.47 -8.39
CA HIS A 141 -6.75 -0.10 -9.74
C HIS A 141 -6.15 0.97 -10.64
N PHE A 142 -5.20 0.60 -11.49
CA PHE A 142 -4.61 1.51 -12.47
C PHE A 142 -4.33 0.73 -13.75
N ASP A 143 -5.41 0.25 -14.37
CA ASP A 143 -5.39 -0.56 -15.58
C ASP A 143 -4.49 0.06 -16.68
N GLU A 144 -4.43 1.39 -16.75
CA GLU A 144 -3.60 2.12 -17.72
C GLU A 144 -2.07 2.08 -17.45
N LEU A 145 -1.63 1.61 -16.28
CA LEU A 145 -0.23 1.25 -15.96
C LEU A 145 0.01 -0.26 -16.11
N GLU A 146 -1.00 -1.07 -15.81
CA GLU A 146 -0.94 -2.54 -15.83
C GLU A 146 -0.92 -3.09 -17.26
N ILE A 147 -1.74 -2.52 -18.15
CA ILE A 147 -1.88 -2.85 -19.57
C ILE A 147 -0.81 -2.11 -20.39
N GLU A 148 -0.26 -2.78 -21.39
CA GLU A 148 0.73 -2.21 -22.31
C GLU A 148 0.10 -1.27 -23.36
N PRO A 149 0.36 0.04 -23.34
CA PRO A 149 0.25 0.85 -24.55
C PRO A 149 1.46 0.59 -25.46
N ALA A 150 1.21 0.43 -26.76
CA ALA A 150 2.23 0.18 -27.79
C ALA A 150 3.20 1.36 -28.07
N ASN A 151 3.43 2.25 -27.09
CA ASN A 151 4.31 3.41 -27.21
C ASN A 151 4.84 3.86 -25.81
N PRO A 152 6.18 3.93 -25.60
CA PRO A 152 6.79 4.44 -24.36
C PRO A 152 6.34 5.85 -23.93
N ALA A 153 5.91 6.70 -24.87
CA ALA A 153 5.38 8.03 -24.54
C ALA A 153 4.09 7.96 -23.70
N THR A 154 3.27 6.92 -23.88
CA THR A 154 2.03 6.73 -23.13
C THR A 154 2.31 6.24 -21.71
N TYR A 155 3.23 5.28 -21.53
CA TYR A 155 3.70 4.84 -20.21
C TYR A 155 4.18 6.02 -19.36
N ASN A 156 5.08 6.84 -19.91
CA ASN A 156 5.63 8.02 -19.26
C ASN A 156 4.56 9.08 -18.90
N ASN A 157 3.34 9.01 -19.43
CA ASN A 157 2.25 9.90 -19.04
C ASN A 157 1.39 9.31 -17.90
N GLN A 158 1.24 7.99 -17.83
CA GLN A 158 0.52 7.33 -16.72
C GLN A 158 1.36 7.34 -15.42
N GLU A 159 2.68 7.19 -15.51
CA GLU A 159 3.61 7.45 -14.39
C GLU A 159 3.42 8.87 -13.83
N LYS A 160 3.46 9.89 -14.71
CA LYS A 160 3.22 11.29 -14.33
C LYS A 160 1.82 11.49 -13.73
N ARG A 161 0.81 10.74 -14.19
CA ARG A 161 -0.56 10.80 -13.67
C ARG A 161 -0.66 10.24 -12.26
N LEU A 162 -0.04 9.10 -11.97
CA LEU A 162 0.04 8.55 -10.61
C LEU A 162 0.76 9.51 -9.65
N ILE A 163 1.89 10.07 -10.08
CA ILE A 163 2.65 11.07 -9.31
C ILE A 163 1.82 12.35 -9.10
N ALA A 164 1.08 12.83 -10.11
CA ALA A 164 0.23 14.01 -10.01
C ALA A 164 -1.03 13.80 -9.15
N ILE A 165 -1.60 12.58 -9.13
CA ILE A 165 -2.65 12.20 -8.17
C ILE A 165 -2.07 12.29 -6.75
N TRP A 166 -0.93 11.67 -6.48
CA TRP A 166 -0.32 11.70 -5.15
C TRP A 166 0.12 13.09 -4.69
N LYS A 167 0.57 13.94 -5.61
CA LYS A 167 0.80 15.36 -5.32
C LYS A 167 -0.49 16.05 -4.85
N GLN A 168 -1.60 15.90 -5.59
CA GLN A 168 -2.88 16.51 -5.24
C GLN A 168 -3.43 15.99 -3.91
N LEU A 169 -3.42 14.67 -3.69
CA LEU A 169 -3.86 14.05 -2.43
C LEU A 169 -2.97 14.49 -1.26
N GLY A 170 -1.65 14.59 -1.47
CA GLY A 170 -0.73 15.13 -0.47
C GLY A 170 -1.01 16.59 -0.13
N GLU A 171 -1.16 17.46 -1.14
CA GLU A 171 -1.50 18.88 -0.94
C GLU A 171 -2.85 19.06 -0.23
N HIS A 172 -3.87 18.27 -0.57
CA HIS A 172 -5.21 18.31 0.02
C HIS A 172 -5.21 17.82 1.47
N TYR A 173 -4.69 16.62 1.73
CA TYR A 173 -4.70 15.99 3.05
C TYR A 173 -3.56 16.42 3.99
N ARG A 174 -2.74 17.42 3.63
CA ARG A 174 -1.57 17.87 4.41
C ARG A 174 -1.86 18.16 5.90
N ASN A 175 -3.06 18.65 6.21
CA ASN A 175 -3.49 18.99 7.57
C ASN A 175 -4.28 17.86 8.28
N MET A 176 -4.52 16.71 7.64
CA MET A 176 -5.25 15.60 8.27
C MET A 176 -4.39 14.93 9.37
N PRO A 177 -5.01 14.40 10.44
CA PRO A 177 -4.30 13.70 11.52
C PRO A 177 -3.38 12.58 11.00
N SER A 178 -2.36 12.22 11.79
CA SER A 178 -1.42 11.12 11.46
C SER A 178 -2.10 9.74 11.32
N GLY A 179 -3.33 9.60 11.82
CA GLY A 179 -4.18 8.43 11.59
C GLY A 179 -4.64 8.24 10.15
N LEU A 180 -4.48 9.24 9.26
CA LEU A 180 -4.59 9.04 7.81
C LEU A 180 -3.22 8.66 7.26
N MET A 181 -3.16 7.52 6.57
CA MET A 181 -1.97 6.91 5.99
C MET A 181 -2.21 6.70 4.49
N PHE A 182 -1.15 6.73 3.70
CA PHE A 182 -1.22 6.57 2.25
C PHE A 182 -0.61 5.23 1.81
N GLU A 183 -1.15 4.61 0.77
CA GLU A 183 -0.54 3.45 0.09
C GLU A 183 -0.48 3.77 -1.40
N ILE A 184 0.72 3.82 -1.98
CA ILE A 184 0.90 4.49 -3.29
C ILE A 184 0.13 3.78 -4.42
N ILE A 185 0.13 2.44 -4.41
CA ILE A 185 -0.53 1.62 -5.43
C ILE A 185 -0.81 0.23 -4.86
N ASN A 186 -2.02 -0.29 -5.10
CA ASN A 186 -2.41 -1.66 -4.80
C ASN A 186 -1.94 -2.63 -5.90
N GLU A 187 -1.43 -3.80 -5.50
CA GLU A 187 -1.16 -4.97 -6.35
C GLU A 187 -0.51 -4.69 -7.74
N PRO A 188 0.69 -4.06 -7.81
CA PRO A 188 1.42 -3.83 -9.06
C PRO A 188 1.64 -5.10 -9.88
N LYS A 189 1.26 -5.05 -11.16
CA LYS A 189 1.22 -6.22 -12.06
C LYS A 189 1.34 -5.78 -13.52
N GLY A 190 1.35 -6.76 -14.43
CA GLY A 190 1.58 -6.50 -15.86
C GLY A 190 2.99 -5.94 -16.08
N GLN A 191 3.10 -4.84 -16.83
CA GLN A 191 4.39 -4.18 -17.10
C GLN A 191 4.81 -3.20 -15.98
N PHE A 192 3.96 -2.91 -15.00
CA PHE A 192 4.28 -2.00 -13.89
C PHE A 192 4.98 -2.73 -12.73
N GLN A 193 6.23 -3.15 -12.97
CA GLN A 193 7.04 -3.93 -12.03
C GLN A 193 8.52 -3.47 -12.02
N GLY A 194 9.32 -4.01 -11.09
CA GLY A 194 10.77 -3.85 -11.02
C GLY A 194 11.23 -2.40 -10.90
N GLU A 195 12.20 -1.99 -11.72
CA GLU A 195 12.70 -0.61 -11.75
C GLU A 195 11.59 0.43 -11.99
N TYR A 196 10.59 0.09 -12.82
CA TYR A 196 9.53 1.02 -13.20
C TYR A 196 8.54 1.25 -12.05
N LEU A 197 8.16 0.18 -11.33
CA LEU A 197 7.39 0.30 -10.09
C LEU A 197 8.15 1.13 -9.05
N ASN A 198 9.42 0.76 -8.79
CA ASN A 198 10.24 1.38 -7.76
C ASN A 198 10.47 2.88 -8.01
N ARG A 199 10.87 3.28 -9.23
CA ARG A 199 11.09 4.70 -9.54
C ARG A 199 9.79 5.52 -9.41
N THR A 200 8.66 4.95 -9.81
CA THR A 200 7.35 5.62 -9.76
C THR A 200 6.88 5.79 -8.33
N GLN A 201 6.99 4.75 -7.49
CA GLN A 201 6.65 4.83 -6.07
C GLN A 201 7.53 5.84 -5.32
N LEU A 202 8.85 5.84 -5.56
CA LEU A 202 9.77 6.79 -4.94
C LEU A 202 9.53 8.24 -5.43
N ALA A 203 9.15 8.45 -6.68
CA ALA A 203 8.78 9.76 -7.21
C ALA A 203 7.45 10.28 -6.61
N ALA A 204 6.44 9.43 -6.47
CA ALA A 204 5.18 9.77 -5.81
C ALA A 204 5.39 10.07 -4.31
N LEU A 205 6.23 9.29 -3.62
CA LEU A 205 6.67 9.57 -2.25
C LEU A 205 7.37 10.93 -2.14
N ALA A 206 8.22 11.29 -3.11
CA ALA A 206 8.92 12.57 -3.12
C ALA A 206 7.97 13.77 -3.29
N GLU A 207 6.84 13.63 -4.00
CA GLU A 207 5.78 14.66 -4.00
C GLU A 207 5.03 14.70 -2.67
N ILE A 208 4.64 13.55 -2.12
CA ILE A 208 3.96 13.43 -0.82
C ILE A 208 4.76 14.12 0.29
N ARG A 209 6.08 13.90 0.35
CA ARG A 209 6.96 14.41 1.42
C ARG A 209 7.12 15.94 1.44
N LYS A 210 6.81 16.64 0.35
CA LYS A 210 6.79 18.12 0.31
C LYS A 210 5.71 18.73 1.22
N THR A 211 4.66 17.97 1.49
CA THR A 211 3.46 18.42 2.22
C THR A 211 3.12 17.55 3.43
N ASN A 212 3.60 16.31 3.46
CA ASN A 212 3.33 15.31 4.50
C ASN A 212 4.66 14.66 4.95
N PRO A 213 5.57 15.39 5.62
CA PRO A 213 6.92 14.93 5.91
C PRO A 213 7.01 13.71 6.84
N THR A 214 5.99 13.50 7.70
CA THR A 214 5.96 12.44 8.73
C THR A 214 4.78 11.47 8.60
N ARG A 215 3.94 11.60 7.57
CA ARG A 215 2.79 10.69 7.38
C ARG A 215 3.28 9.30 6.98
N THR A 216 2.70 8.24 7.54
CA THR A 216 3.00 6.88 7.11
C THR A 216 2.62 6.69 5.63
N VAL A 217 3.58 6.22 4.83
CA VAL A 217 3.37 5.86 3.42
C VAL A 217 3.74 4.39 3.23
N ILE A 218 2.86 3.65 2.57
CA ILE A 218 2.99 2.22 2.32
C ILE A 218 3.39 2.04 0.86
N LEU A 219 4.44 1.25 0.62
CA LEU A 219 4.90 0.85 -0.71
C LEU A 219 4.65 -0.65 -0.91
N THR A 220 4.10 -1.00 -2.07
CA THR A 220 3.74 -2.40 -2.40
C THR A 220 4.82 -3.02 -3.29
N GLY A 221 5.09 -4.31 -3.10
CA GLY A 221 6.02 -5.08 -3.95
C GLY A 221 5.50 -5.39 -5.36
N ASP A 222 6.34 -6.07 -6.15
CA ASP A 222 6.00 -6.62 -7.47
C ASP A 222 4.94 -7.76 -7.40
N GLN A 223 4.65 -8.40 -8.52
CA GLN A 223 3.91 -9.68 -8.59
C GLN A 223 2.53 -9.63 -7.91
N THR A 224 1.70 -8.64 -8.27
CA THR A 224 0.37 -8.41 -7.68
C THR A 224 0.48 -8.15 -6.17
N GLY A 225 1.59 -7.53 -5.73
CA GLY A 225 1.91 -7.34 -4.31
C GLY A 225 2.17 -8.62 -3.53
N GLY A 226 2.35 -9.78 -4.18
CA GLY A 226 2.57 -11.06 -3.51
C GLY A 226 3.87 -11.08 -2.69
N VAL A 227 3.98 -12.01 -1.74
CA VAL A 227 5.17 -12.14 -0.86
C VAL A 227 6.51 -12.17 -1.63
N PRO A 228 6.69 -12.90 -2.74
CA PRO A 228 7.93 -12.89 -3.53
C PRO A 228 8.22 -11.54 -4.23
N GLY A 229 7.24 -10.65 -4.32
CA GLY A 229 7.40 -9.31 -4.88
C GLY A 229 8.16 -8.34 -3.97
N ILE A 230 8.40 -8.70 -2.70
CA ILE A 230 9.14 -7.86 -1.75
C ILE A 230 10.66 -7.85 -2.02
N ASP A 231 11.21 -8.91 -2.62
CA ASP A 231 12.65 -9.02 -2.91
C ASP A 231 13.13 -7.94 -3.90
N ASN A 232 12.22 -7.43 -4.74
CA ASN A 232 12.47 -6.34 -5.68
C ASN A 232 12.15 -4.94 -5.11
N LEU A 233 11.55 -4.84 -3.92
CA LEU A 233 11.04 -3.57 -3.37
C LEU A 233 12.15 -2.73 -2.73
N ARG A 234 12.33 -1.50 -3.22
CA ARG A 234 13.32 -0.54 -2.72
C ARG A 234 12.68 0.48 -1.80
N LEU A 235 12.89 0.29 -0.50
CA LEU A 235 12.53 1.29 0.50
C LEU A 235 13.62 2.38 0.62
N PRO A 236 13.26 3.65 0.86
CA PRO A 236 14.23 4.71 1.15
C PRO A 236 14.88 4.48 2.53
N PRO A 237 16.22 4.34 2.63
CA PRO A 237 16.90 3.84 3.84
C PRO A 237 16.85 4.79 5.06
N ASN A 238 16.38 6.03 4.87
CA ASN A 238 16.38 7.09 5.88
C ASN A 238 14.98 7.59 6.25
N ASP A 239 13.90 7.09 5.63
CA ASP A 239 12.53 7.50 5.95
C ASP A 239 11.82 6.42 6.78
N LEU A 240 11.85 6.61 8.10
CA LEU A 240 11.24 5.70 9.08
C LEU A 240 9.71 5.74 9.09
N ASN A 241 9.08 6.54 8.22
CA ASN A 241 7.62 6.58 8.03
C ASN A 241 7.21 5.88 6.73
N VAL A 242 8.07 5.02 6.17
CA VAL A 242 7.76 4.14 5.03
C VAL A 242 7.65 2.69 5.49
N VAL A 243 6.62 2.01 5.00
CA VAL A 243 6.28 0.61 5.33
C VAL A 243 6.13 -0.19 4.04
N ALA A 244 6.61 -1.44 4.03
CA ALA A 244 6.34 -2.38 2.94
C ALA A 244 4.98 -3.09 3.15
N SER A 245 4.20 -3.24 2.08
CA SER A 245 3.00 -4.10 2.05
C SER A 245 3.21 -5.31 1.14
N VAL A 246 2.61 -6.42 1.55
CA VAL A 246 2.38 -7.59 0.71
C VAL A 246 0.94 -8.07 0.88
N HIS A 247 0.37 -8.64 -0.17
CA HIS A 247 -0.89 -9.37 -0.15
C HIS A 247 -0.61 -10.87 -0.13
N SER A 248 -1.47 -11.64 0.55
CA SER A 248 -1.40 -13.10 0.52
C SER A 248 -2.80 -13.71 0.54
N TYR A 249 -3.01 -14.63 -0.40
CA TYR A 249 -4.20 -15.46 -0.55
C TYR A 249 -3.84 -16.95 -0.69
N THR A 250 -2.61 -17.32 -0.32
CA THR A 250 -2.13 -18.72 -0.32
C THR A 250 -2.58 -19.46 0.94
N PRO A 251 -3.14 -20.69 0.83
CA PRO A 251 -3.35 -21.59 1.97
C PRO A 251 -2.04 -22.00 2.68
#